data_AF-A0A9X0D6V4-F1
#
_entry.id   AF-A0A9X0D6V4-F1
#
_cell.length_a   1.000
_cell.length_b   1.000
_cell.length_c   1.000
_cell.angle_alpha   90.00
_cell.angle_beta   90.00
_cell.angle_gamma   90.00
#
_symmetry.space_group_name_H-M   'P 1'
#
loop_
_entity.id
_entity.type
_entity.pdbx_description
1 polymer ?
#
loop_
_entity_poly.entity_id
_entity_poly.type
_entity_poly.pdbx_seq_one_letter_code
_entity_poly.pdbx_strand_id
1 'polypeptide(L)' 'MQRELSTFPLAPNYLHKLSSAGYITVDDLKDVSPTELSEDLRIDREDALKIIQTVRSSNGFITSIK' A
#
# COMPACT_ATOMS: atom_id res chain seq x y z
N MET A 1 -2.96 -4.16 16.08
CA MET A 1 -4.06 -4.30 15.09
C MET A 1 -3.53 -3.74 13.77
N GLN A 2 -3.17 -4.61 12.83
CA GLN A 2 -2.62 -4.19 11.55
C GLN A 2 -3.79 -3.83 10.61
N ARG A 3 -3.75 -2.65 9.99
CA ARG A 3 -4.77 -2.24 9.03
C ARG A 3 -4.52 -2.97 7.70
N GLU A 4 -5.56 -3.54 7.11
CA GLU A 4 -5.43 -4.22 5.81
C GLU A 4 -5.37 -3.21 4.67
N LEU A 5 -4.59 -3.51 3.64
CA LEU A 5 -4.46 -2.66 2.45
C LEU A 5 -5.78 -2.55 1.68
N SER A 6 -6.62 -3.57 1.77
CA SER A 6 -7.99 -3.62 1.23
C SER A 6 -8.92 -2.54 1.78
N THR A 7 -8.59 -1.94 2.93
CA THR A 7 -9.36 -0.84 3.53
C THR A 7 -9.02 0.53 2.95
N PHE A 8 -7.93 0.62 2.17
CA PHE A 8 -7.50 1.86 1.53
C PHE A 8 -8.20 2.03 0.18
N PRO A 9 -8.38 3.27 -0.30
CA PRO A 9 -8.93 3.56 -1.62
C PRO A 9 -7.89 3.29 -2.72
N LEU A 10 -7.40 2.06 -2.80
CA LEU A 10 -6.49 1.56 -3.83
C LEU A 10 -7.29 0.85 -4.93
N ALA A 11 -6.75 0.85 -6.14
CA ALA A 11 -7.39 0.10 -7.22
C ALA A 11 -7.41 -1.40 -6.88
N PRO A 12 -8.52 -2.11 -7.16
CA PRO A 12 -8.64 -3.54 -6.85
C PRO A 12 -7.57 -4.39 -7.55
N ASN A 13 -7.06 -3.93 -8.69
CA ASN A 13 -5.95 -4.55 -9.40
C ASN A 13 -4.66 -4.55 -8.56
N TYR A 14 -4.35 -3.42 -7.87
CA TYR A 14 -3.22 -3.34 -6.95
C TYR A 14 -3.44 -4.19 -5.71
N LEU A 15 -4.65 -4.16 -5.12
CA LEU A 15 -4.98 -5.00 -3.96
C LEU A 15 -4.79 -6.49 -4.25
N HIS A 16 -5.20 -6.95 -5.43
CA HIS A 16 -5.02 -8.33 -5.84
C HIS A 16 -3.52 -8.68 -6.00
N LYS A 17 -2.75 -7.80 -6.65
CA LYS A 17 -1.29 -7.98 -6.80
C LYS A 17 -0.59 -8.02 -5.44
N LEU A 18 -0.92 -7.09 -4.55
CA LEU A 18 -0.39 -6.98 -3.19
C LEU A 18 -0.70 -8.27 -2.41
N SER A 19 -1.97 -8.69 -2.40
CA SER A 19 -2.37 -9.93 -1.74
C SER A 19 -1.70 -11.17 -2.35
N SER A 20 -1.47 -11.19 -3.67
CA SER A 20 -0.79 -12.30 -4.35
C SER A 20 0.71 -12.35 -4.04
N ALA A 21 1.31 -11.21 -3.75
CA ALA A 21 2.70 -11.06 -3.33
C ALA A 21 2.91 -11.31 -1.82
N GLY A 22 1.82 -11.34 -1.04
CA GLY A 22 1.87 -11.50 0.42
C GLY A 22 1.67 -10.19 1.20
N TYR A 23 1.64 -9.05 0.52
CA TYR A 23 1.33 -7.74 1.08
C TYR A 23 -0.17 -7.63 1.42
N ILE A 24 -0.54 -7.96 2.65
CA ILE A 24 -1.94 -7.91 3.12
C ILE A 24 -2.19 -6.68 4.00
N THR A 25 -1.19 -6.24 4.76
CA THR A 25 -1.34 -5.18 5.76
C THR A 25 -0.39 -4.01 5.53
N VAL A 26 -0.72 -2.86 6.13
CA VAL A 26 0.14 -1.66 6.13
C VAL A 26 1.53 -1.95 6.70
N ASP A 27 1.62 -2.88 7.64
CA ASP A 27 2.88 -3.27 8.27
C ASP A 27 3.82 -3.93 7.26
N ASP A 28 3.26 -4.76 6.37
CA ASP A 28 4.02 -5.41 5.32
C ASP A 28 4.57 -4.40 4.31
N LEU A 29 3.79 -3.36 3.98
CA LEU A 29 4.22 -2.29 3.09
C LEU A 29 5.11 -1.22 3.75
N LYS A 30 5.12 -1.08 5.09
CA LYS A 30 5.88 -0.01 5.77
C LYS A 30 7.40 -0.26 5.67
N ASP A 31 7.79 -1.52 5.65
CA ASP A 31 9.19 -1.97 5.61
C ASP A 31 9.71 -2.14 4.17
N VAL A 32 8.82 -2.02 3.17
CA VAL A 32 9.14 -2.29 1.76
C VAL A 32 9.36 -0.99 0.99
N SER A 33 10.37 -0.98 0.13
CA SER A 33 10.67 0.16 -0.73
C SER A 33 9.78 0.19 -1.99
N PRO A 34 9.47 1.37 -2.56
CA PRO A 34 8.72 1.46 -3.82
C PRO A 34 9.37 0.70 -4.99
N THR A 35 10.70 0.62 -4.99
CA THR A 35 11.45 -0.15 -5.99
C THR A 35 11.20 -1.65 -5.84
N GLU A 36 11.39 -2.20 -4.64
CA GLU A 36 11.12 -3.62 -4.35
C GLU A 36 9.67 -3.98 -4.67
N LEU A 37 8.73 -3.14 -4.21
CA LEU A 37 7.32 -3.33 -4.47
C LEU A 37 6.98 -3.33 -5.96
N SER A 38 7.62 -2.45 -6.76
CA SER A 38 7.41 -2.41 -8.21
C SER A 38 7.91 -3.67 -8.91
N GLU A 39 9.04 -4.23 -8.45
CA GLU A 39 9.60 -5.46 -8.99
C GLU A 39 8.73 -6.67 -8.64
N ASP A 40 8.25 -6.75 -7.40
CA ASP A 40 7.45 -7.85 -6.89
C ASP A 40 6.06 -7.90 -7.54
N LEU A 41 5.39 -6.76 -7.64
CA LEU A 41 4.07 -6.63 -8.27
C LEU A 41 4.12 -6.59 -9.81
N ARG A 42 5.34 -6.51 -10.38
CA ARG A 42 5.61 -6.27 -11.81
C ARG A 42 4.79 -5.08 -12.33
N ILE A 43 4.85 -3.95 -11.62
CA ILE A 43 4.19 -2.70 -11.98
C ILE A 43 5.23 -1.59 -12.14
N ASP A 44 4.77 -0.44 -12.61
CA ASP A 44 5.63 0.72 -12.71
C ASP A 44 6.02 1.26 -11.32
N ARG A 45 7.23 1.82 -11.21
CA ARG A 45 7.72 2.40 -9.96
C ARG A 45 6.83 3.53 -9.47
N GLU A 46 6.23 4.28 -10.40
CA GLU A 46 5.28 5.34 -10.08
C GLU A 46 4.01 4.80 -9.41
N ASP A 47 3.47 3.67 -9.89
CA ASP A 47 2.30 3.03 -9.29
C ASP A 47 2.62 2.46 -7.90
N ALA A 48 3.77 1.80 -7.75
CA ALA A 48 4.24 1.32 -6.46
C ALA A 48 4.40 2.46 -5.45
N LEU A 49 4.98 3.59 -5.87
CA LEU A 49 5.13 4.78 -5.05
C LEU A 49 3.77 5.35 -4.62
N LYS A 50 2.79 5.43 -5.54
CA LYS A 50 1.43 5.90 -5.23
C LYS A 50 0.79 5.02 -4.15
N ILE A 51 0.89 3.69 -4.27
CA ILE A 51 0.35 2.75 -3.29
C ILE A 51 0.94 3.03 -1.90
N ILE A 52 2.28 3.05 -1.80
CA ILE A 52 2.97 3.30 -0.53
C ILE A 52 2.61 4.68 0.03
N GLN A 53 2.53 5.72 -0.81
CA GLN A 53 2.13 7.05 -0.38
C GLN A 53 0.68 7.10 0.11
N THR A 54 -0.27 6.47 -0.58
CA THR A 54 -1.68 6.39 -0.13
C THR A 54 -1.77 5.70 1.23
N VAL A 55 -1.04 4.61 1.38
CA VAL A 55 -1.01 3.81 2.61
C VAL A 55 -0.38 4.60 3.77
N ARG A 56 0.79 5.21 3.53
CA ARG A 56 1.53 5.98 4.53
C ARG A 56 0.84 7.30 4.88
N SER A 57 0.20 7.94 3.91
CA SER A 57 -0.58 9.16 4.10
C SER A 57 -1.84 8.86 4.91
N SER A 58 -2.63 7.83 4.59
CA SER A 58 -3.86 7.57 5.37
C SER A 58 -3.59 7.02 6.79
N ASN A 59 -2.37 6.58 7.09
CA ASN A 59 -1.96 6.22 8.45
C ASN A 59 -1.65 7.44 9.35
N GLY A 60 -1.47 8.65 8.78
CA GLY A 60 -1.19 9.87 9.53
C GLY A 60 -2.35 10.86 9.64
N PHE A 61 -3.40 10.71 8.83
CA PHE A 61 -4.42 11.76 8.64
C PHE A 61 -5.78 11.51 9.32
N ILE A 62 -5.91 10.48 10.19
CA ILE A 62 -7.11 10.34 11.04
C ILE A 62 -7.01 11.15 12.35
N THR A 63 -6.47 12.36 12.31
CA THR A 63 -6.66 13.36 13.38
C THR A 63 -6.88 14.72 12.75
N SER A 64 -8.16 15.10 12.59
CA SER A 64 -8.70 16.43 12.91
C SER A 64 -9.93 16.71 12.06
N ILE A 65 -11.05 16.09 12.43
CA ILE A 65 -12.37 16.71 12.26
C ILE A 65 -12.60 17.58 13.51
N LYS A 66 -12.67 18.90 13.32
CA LYS A 66 -13.25 19.82 14.28
C LYS A 66 -13.99 20.91 13.53
#